data_AF-A0A820V847-F1
#
_entry.id   AF-A0A820V847-F1
#
_cell.length_a   1.000
_cell.length_b   1.000
_cell.length_c   1.000
_cell.angle_alpha   90.00
_cell.angle_beta   90.00
_cell.angle_gamma   90.00
#
_symmetry.space_group_name_H-M   'P 1'
#
loop_
_entity.id
_entity.type
_entity.pdbx_description
1 polymer ?
#
loop_
_entity_poly.entity_id
_entity_poly.type
_entity_poly.pdbx_seq_one_letter_code
_entity_poly.pdbx_strand_id
1 'polypeptide(L)'
;MFPDSQIAADYSLRQRKLSYVVSHGTSYYFTNELIKDVRKAYGFSLLFDKTTIAGVRKQLDIFFRYWSEAKNCICVRFYKSIILGHATADIISRSIIDSLKADGIDITKMLMLGRDNPNVNKGIEEILNKEIIAERKKKSSSMLVSGLISIGSCPLHVIHGSFRKGIKCTVWFIDEALNDMWFWFSRSAARRQDFKIVANNINEIYCRFLNRFVDSRWVEIGPVIERVVDQWNVIKEYFLIFLPTTDQKN
;
A
#
# COMPACT_ATOMS: atom_id res chain seq x y z
N MET A 1 -4.73 -25.31 -6.36
CA MET A 1 -3.75 -24.66 -5.46
C MET A 1 -2.53 -25.56 -5.18
N PHE A 2 -2.68 -26.90 -5.23
CA PHE A 2 -1.56 -27.85 -5.12
C PHE A 2 -1.73 -28.95 -6.18
N PRO A 3 -1.17 -28.80 -7.40
CA PRO A 3 -1.37 -29.74 -8.50
C PRO A 3 -0.61 -31.07 -8.30
N ASP A 4 0.29 -31.13 -7.33
CA ASP A 4 1.25 -32.19 -7.06
C ASP A 4 0.91 -33.05 -5.84
N SER A 5 -0.15 -32.71 -5.10
CA SER A 5 -0.49 -33.39 -3.84
C SER A 5 -1.93 -33.89 -3.84
N GLN A 6 -2.08 -35.21 -3.93
CA GLN A 6 -3.38 -35.88 -3.82
C GLN A 6 -4.04 -35.62 -2.45
N ILE A 7 -3.24 -35.58 -1.38
CA ILE A 7 -3.71 -35.27 -0.01
C ILE A 7 -4.28 -33.85 0.06
N ALA A 8 -3.62 -32.89 -0.57
CA ALA A 8 -4.10 -31.51 -0.59
C ALA A 8 -5.27 -31.30 -1.56
N ALA A 9 -5.41 -32.15 -2.59
CA ALA A 9 -6.55 -32.14 -3.49
C ALA A 9 -7.86 -32.53 -2.79
N ASP A 10 -7.80 -33.46 -1.84
CA ASP A 10 -8.97 -33.91 -1.06
C ASP A 10 -9.29 -32.99 0.12
N TYR A 11 -8.41 -32.03 0.42
CA TYR A 11 -8.60 -31.10 1.52
C TYR A 11 -9.64 -30.02 1.18
N SER A 12 -10.77 -30.04 1.89
CA SER A 12 -11.78 -28.98 1.79
C SER A 12 -12.14 -28.42 3.17
N LEU A 13 -12.26 -27.09 3.26
CA LEU A 13 -12.75 -26.40 4.43
C LEU A 13 -13.94 -25.52 4.08
N ARG A 14 -15.00 -25.60 4.89
CA ARG A 14 -16.09 -24.63 4.84
C ARG A 14 -15.58 -23.24 5.23
N GLN A 15 -16.14 -22.20 4.63
CA GLN A 15 -15.75 -20.80 4.85
C GLN A 15 -15.64 -20.41 6.33
N ARG A 16 -16.60 -20.82 7.18
CA ARG A 16 -16.57 -20.55 8.63
C ARG A 16 -15.38 -21.20 9.31
N LYS A 17 -15.06 -22.45 8.96
CA LYS A 17 -13.92 -23.17 9.56
C LYS A 17 -12.60 -22.58 9.08
N LEU A 18 -12.49 -22.23 7.80
CA LEU A 18 -11.32 -21.52 7.27
C LEU A 18 -11.11 -20.18 7.98
N SER A 19 -12.16 -19.37 8.10
CA SER A 19 -12.11 -18.09 8.80
C SER A 19 -11.65 -18.27 10.25
N TYR A 20 -12.19 -19.26 10.96
CA TYR A 20 -11.77 -19.58 12.33
C TYR A 20 -10.29 -19.98 12.40
N VAL A 21 -9.83 -20.91 11.55
CA VAL A 21 -8.43 -21.36 11.52
C VAL A 21 -7.48 -20.20 11.21
N VAL A 22 -7.84 -19.34 10.27
CA VAL A 22 -7.02 -18.17 9.90
C VAL A 22 -6.97 -17.16 11.05
N SER A 23 -8.12 -16.82 11.64
CA SER A 23 -8.20 -15.77 12.66
C SER A 23 -7.68 -16.20 14.03
N HIS A 24 -7.99 -17.42 14.47
CA HIS A 24 -7.69 -17.91 15.82
C HIS A 24 -6.51 -18.89 15.84
N GLY A 25 -6.11 -19.43 14.69
CA GLY A 25 -4.94 -20.30 14.57
C GLY A 25 -3.73 -19.52 14.06
N THR A 26 -3.66 -19.33 12.74
CA THR A 26 -2.44 -18.78 12.10
C THR A 26 -2.19 -17.32 12.47
N SER A 27 -3.22 -16.46 12.41
CA SER A 27 -3.09 -15.05 12.80
C SER A 27 -2.66 -14.92 14.26
N TYR A 28 -3.29 -15.65 15.18
CA TYR A 28 -2.91 -15.66 16.60
C TYR A 28 -1.44 -16.06 16.80
N TYR A 29 -1.02 -17.16 16.15
CA TYR A 29 0.38 -17.61 16.22
C TYR A 29 1.36 -16.55 15.71
N PHE A 30 1.14 -16.01 14.50
CA PHE A 30 2.07 -15.04 13.91
C PHE A 30 2.10 -13.70 14.65
N THR A 31 0.97 -13.25 15.20
CA THR A 31 0.89 -12.06 16.03
C THR A 31 1.66 -12.24 17.33
N ASN A 32 1.53 -13.38 18.00
CA ASN A 32 2.32 -13.67 19.20
C ASN A 32 3.81 -13.75 18.93
N GLU A 33 4.22 -14.39 17.83
CA GLU A 33 5.63 -14.44 17.42
C GLU A 33 6.19 -13.03 17.15
N LEU A 34 5.41 -12.18 16.48
CA LEU A 34 5.78 -10.77 16.27
C LEU A 34 5.92 -10.03 17.61
N ILE A 35 4.93 -10.12 18.50
CA ILE A 35 4.93 -9.41 19.79
C ILE A 35 6.15 -9.83 20.62
N LYS A 36 6.45 -11.13 20.70
CA LYS A 36 7.64 -11.64 21.42
C LYS A 36 8.93 -11.05 20.88
N ASP A 37 9.08 -10.99 19.56
CA ASP A 37 10.27 -10.48 18.89
C ASP A 37 10.42 -8.96 19.11
N VAL A 38 9.35 -8.19 18.93
CA VAL A 38 9.33 -6.73 19.17
C VAL A 38 9.64 -6.38 20.63
N ARG A 39 9.16 -7.16 21.61
CA ARG A 39 9.44 -6.92 23.04
C ARG A 39 10.92 -7.08 23.37
N LYS A 40 11.61 -8.00 22.70
CA LYS A 40 13.06 -8.21 22.84
C LYS A 40 13.88 -7.13 22.14
N ALA A 41 13.37 -6.55 21.06
CA ALA A 41 14.06 -5.50 20.32
C ALA A 41 14.47 -4.33 21.24
N TYR A 42 15.64 -3.74 20.95
CA TYR A 42 16.14 -2.57 21.66
C TYR A 42 15.23 -1.35 21.45
N GLY A 43 14.74 -1.17 20.23
CA GLY A 43 13.78 -0.14 19.87
C GLY A 43 13.05 -0.49 18.58
N PHE A 44 11.95 0.22 18.32
CA PHE A 44 11.14 0.02 17.12
C PHE A 44 10.58 1.34 16.59
N SER A 45 10.24 1.36 15.31
CA SER A 45 9.44 2.41 14.70
C SER A 45 8.05 1.86 14.40
N LEU A 46 7.02 2.65 14.67
CA LEU A 46 5.68 2.36 14.15
C LEU A 46 5.50 3.04 12.81
N LEU A 47 4.98 2.32 11.83
CA LEU A 47 4.51 2.88 10.58
C LEU A 47 2.99 2.71 10.56
N PHE A 48 2.25 3.71 10.10
CA PHE A 48 0.83 3.51 9.85
C PHE A 48 0.40 4.05 8.50
N ASP A 49 -0.62 3.43 7.95
CA ASP A 49 -1.32 3.90 6.78
C ASP A 49 -2.84 3.88 7.02
N LYS A 50 -3.55 4.79 6.37
CA LYS A 50 -5.00 4.93 6.50
C LYS A 50 -5.66 4.66 5.17
N THR A 51 -6.64 3.78 5.18
CA THR A 51 -7.50 3.50 4.03
C THR A 51 -8.96 3.56 4.40
N THR A 52 -9.82 3.86 3.42
CA THR A 52 -11.27 3.76 3.58
C THR A 52 -11.73 2.47 2.93
N ILE A 53 -12.34 1.58 3.71
CA ILE A 53 -12.82 0.28 3.24
C ILE A 53 -14.29 0.33 2.81
N ALA A 54 -14.75 -0.73 2.15
CA ALA A 54 -16.16 -0.92 1.79
C ALA A 54 -17.07 -0.76 3.03
N GLY A 55 -18.15 0.01 2.89
CA GLY A 55 -19.00 0.41 4.01
C GLY A 55 -18.57 1.70 4.72
N VAL A 56 -17.68 2.50 4.11
CA VAL A 56 -17.28 3.86 4.55
C VAL A 56 -16.67 3.88 5.95
N ARG A 57 -15.96 2.81 6.31
CA ARG A 57 -15.21 2.73 7.57
C ARG A 57 -13.75 3.09 7.31
N LYS A 58 -13.13 3.80 8.25
CA LYS A 58 -11.70 4.08 8.19
C LYS A 58 -10.93 2.94 8.82
N GLN A 59 -9.98 2.38 8.10
CA GLN A 59 -9.06 1.37 8.61
C GLN A 59 -7.68 2.02 8.78
N LEU A 60 -7.10 1.83 9.96
CA LEU A 60 -5.73 2.21 10.28
C LEU A 60 -4.90 0.94 10.40
N ASP A 61 -3.97 0.75 9.47
CA ASP A 61 -3.06 -0.38 9.50
C ASP A 61 -1.74 0.05 10.14
N ILE A 62 -1.28 -0.73 11.11
CA ILE A 62 -0.07 -0.45 11.88
C ILE A 62 0.96 -1.55 11.60
N PHE A 63 2.20 -1.13 11.42
CA PHE A 63 3.35 -1.99 11.18
C PHE A 63 4.48 -1.65 12.16
N PHE A 64 5.20 -2.67 12.60
CA PHE A 64 6.47 -2.49 13.27
C PHE A 64 7.61 -2.52 12.27
N ARG A 65 8.58 -1.61 12.42
CA ARG A 65 9.90 -1.68 11.80
C ARG A 65 10.95 -1.74 12.90
N TYR A 66 11.70 -2.84 12.96
CA TYR A 66 12.66 -3.09 14.04
C TYR A 66 13.75 -4.06 13.59
N TRP A 67 14.85 -4.12 14.33
CA TRP A 67 15.89 -5.15 14.14
C TRP A 67 15.47 -6.44 14.87
N SER A 68 15.32 -7.54 14.12
CA SER A 68 15.05 -8.85 14.69
C SER A 68 16.36 -9.59 14.89
N GLU A 69 16.73 -9.87 16.14
CA GLU A 69 17.93 -10.64 16.45
C GLU A 69 17.84 -12.06 15.89
N ALA A 70 16.67 -12.68 15.99
CA ALA A 70 16.44 -14.05 15.50
C ALA A 70 16.63 -14.17 13.98
N LYS A 71 16.33 -13.11 13.22
CA LYS A 71 16.48 -13.08 11.76
C LYS A 71 17.74 -12.35 11.30
N ASN A 72 18.48 -11.73 12.21
CA ASN A 72 19.65 -10.92 11.96
C ASN A 72 19.43 -9.86 10.86
N CYS A 73 18.26 -9.20 10.86
CA CYS A 73 17.92 -8.20 9.85
C CYS A 73 16.83 -7.23 10.33
N ILE A 74 16.69 -6.11 9.60
CA ILE A 74 15.56 -5.20 9.78
C ILE A 74 14.30 -5.87 9.22
N CYS A 75 13.30 -6.03 10.08
CA CYS A 75 12.00 -6.55 9.72
C CYS A 75 10.98 -5.42 9.67
N VAL A 76 10.09 -5.47 8.66
CA VAL A 76 8.83 -4.72 8.63
C VAL A 76 7.71 -5.73 8.67
N ARG A 77 6.88 -5.67 9.71
CA ARG A 77 5.83 -6.67 9.97
C ARG A 77 4.52 -5.98 10.29
N PHE A 78 3.45 -6.44 9.65
CA PHE A 78 2.09 -6.04 9.99
C PHE A 78 1.78 -6.42 11.44
N TYR A 79 1.25 -5.46 12.20
CA TYR A 79 0.86 -5.65 13.58
C TYR A 79 -0.65 -5.84 13.69
N LYS A 80 -1.42 -4.82 13.31
CA LYS A 80 -2.88 -4.87 13.40
C LYS A 80 -3.57 -3.82 12.52
N SER A 81 -4.83 -4.09 12.22
CA SER A 81 -5.78 -3.15 11.63
C SER A 81 -6.74 -2.66 12.70
N ILE A 82 -6.93 -1.35 12.81
CA ILE A 82 -7.90 -0.73 13.70
C ILE A 82 -9.01 -0.10 12.85
N ILE A 83 -10.24 -0.55 13.07
CA ILE A 83 -11.42 0.03 12.41
C ILE A 83 -11.91 1.20 13.24
N LEU A 84 -12.01 2.37 12.61
CA LEU A 84 -12.34 3.64 13.23
C LEU A 84 -13.62 4.20 12.60
N GLY A 85 -14.52 4.70 13.45
CA GLY A 85 -15.61 5.59 13.02
C GLY A 85 -15.07 7.00 12.77
N HIS A 86 -14.70 7.68 13.86
CA HIS A 86 -14.00 8.97 13.80
C HIS A 86 -12.48 8.76 13.84
N ALA A 87 -11.76 9.50 13.00
CA ALA A 87 -10.31 9.40 12.85
C ALA A 87 -9.61 10.71 13.26
N THR A 88 -9.90 11.21 14.47
CA THR A 88 -9.20 12.36 15.05
C THR A 88 -7.83 11.94 15.61
N ALA A 89 -6.96 12.91 15.85
CA ALA A 89 -5.62 12.64 16.39
C ALA A 89 -5.68 11.94 17.76
N ASP A 90 -6.56 12.40 18.65
CA ASP A 90 -6.75 11.82 19.99
C ASP A 90 -7.27 10.39 19.97
N ILE A 91 -8.24 10.08 19.09
CA ILE A 91 -8.82 8.73 19.00
C ILE A 91 -7.77 7.74 18.51
N ILE A 92 -7.01 8.14 17.48
CA ILE A 92 -5.99 7.28 16.90
C ILE A 92 -4.83 7.08 17.86
N SER A 93 -4.34 8.14 18.48
CA SER A 93 -3.22 8.06 19.43
C SER A 93 -3.58 7.16 20.61
N ARG A 94 -4.79 7.30 21.18
CA ARG A 94 -5.28 6.40 22.23
C ARG A 94 -5.38 4.96 21.75
N SER A 95 -5.95 4.73 20.56
CA SER A 95 -6.06 3.38 19.99
C SER A 95 -4.69 2.71 19.80
N ILE A 96 -3.67 3.47 19.40
CA ILE A 96 -2.28 2.98 19.31
C ILE A 96 -1.75 2.66 20.71
N ILE A 97 -1.83 3.60 21.66
CA ILE A 97 -1.34 3.43 23.03
C ILE A 97 -1.99 2.21 23.70
N ASP A 98 -3.32 2.09 23.62
CA ASP A 98 -4.09 1.01 24.22
C ASP A 98 -3.74 -0.35 23.58
N SER A 99 -3.49 -0.38 22.27
CA SER A 99 -3.03 -1.59 21.59
C SER A 99 -1.66 -2.04 22.09
N LEU A 100 -0.69 -1.13 22.18
CA LEU A 100 0.64 -1.44 22.69
C LEU A 100 0.58 -1.92 24.16
N LYS A 101 -0.23 -1.24 24.99
CA LYS A 101 -0.44 -1.62 26.39
C LYS A 101 -1.06 -3.01 26.52
N ALA A 102 -2.10 -3.32 25.75
CA ALA A 102 -2.77 -4.62 25.77
C ALA A 102 -1.83 -5.77 25.43
N ASP A 103 -0.89 -5.55 24.50
CA ASP A 103 0.10 -6.55 24.07
C ASP A 103 1.40 -6.51 24.89
N GLY A 104 1.46 -5.68 25.93
CA GLY A 104 2.61 -5.55 26.83
C GLY A 104 3.87 -5.01 26.15
N ILE A 105 3.70 -4.21 25.10
CA ILE A 105 4.79 -3.57 24.35
C ILE A 105 5.13 -2.24 25.02
N ASP A 106 6.40 -2.07 25.38
CA ASP A 106 6.87 -0.85 26.04
C ASP A 106 6.94 0.32 25.04
N ILE A 107 6.02 1.27 25.17
CA ILE A 107 5.98 2.45 24.30
C ILE A 107 7.26 3.30 24.39
N THR A 108 8.01 3.22 25.50
CA THR A 108 9.27 3.99 25.65
C THR A 108 10.36 3.50 24.70
N LYS A 109 10.26 2.28 24.15
CA LYS A 109 11.15 1.74 23.13
C LYS A 109 10.84 2.24 21.71
N MET A 110 9.75 3.00 21.54
CA MET A 110 9.40 3.58 20.26
C MET A 110 10.38 4.72 19.91
N LEU A 111 11.07 4.57 18.78
CA LEU A 111 12.08 5.51 18.29
C LEU A 111 11.49 6.56 17.36
N MET A 112 10.55 6.17 16.51
CA MET A 112 10.03 7.00 15.43
C MET A 112 8.59 6.59 15.07
N LEU A 113 7.79 7.56 14.62
CA LEU A 113 6.50 7.33 13.97
C LEU A 113 6.62 7.66 12.47
N GLY A 114 6.48 6.65 11.61
CA GLY A 114 6.36 6.82 10.17
C GLY A 114 4.93 7.14 9.79
N ARG A 115 4.73 8.33 9.21
CA ARG A 115 3.42 8.88 8.84
C ARG A 115 3.50 9.71 7.55
N ASP A 116 2.38 9.89 6.88
CA ASP A 116 2.18 10.84 5.77
C ASP A 116 1.94 12.28 6.28
N ASN A 117 1.59 13.21 5.39
CA ASN A 117 1.57 14.66 5.68
C ASN A 117 0.32 15.28 6.33
N PRO A 118 -0.90 14.68 6.34
CA PRO A 118 -2.08 15.33 6.88
C PRO A 118 -1.89 15.86 8.31
N ASN A 119 -2.49 17.02 8.63
CA ASN A 119 -2.35 17.67 9.95
C ASN A 119 -2.79 16.76 11.11
N VAL A 120 -3.80 15.91 10.90
CA VAL A 120 -4.21 14.90 11.89
C VAL A 120 -3.05 13.98 12.28
N ASN A 121 -2.19 13.62 11.32
CA ASN A 121 -1.09 12.69 11.53
C ASN A 121 0.11 13.34 12.22
N LYS A 122 0.33 14.65 11.99
CA LYS A 122 1.22 15.46 12.81
C LYS A 122 0.74 15.55 14.26
N GLY A 123 -0.56 15.78 14.47
CA GLY A 123 -1.16 15.77 15.80
C GLY A 123 -1.00 14.42 16.53
N ILE A 124 -1.09 13.30 15.81
CA ILE A 124 -0.81 11.97 16.38
C ILE A 124 0.65 11.86 16.84
N GLU A 125 1.59 12.29 16.01
CA GLU A 125 3.02 12.31 16.36
C GLU A 125 3.27 13.15 17.63
N GLU A 126 2.67 14.33 17.72
CA GLU A 126 2.77 15.21 18.90
C GLU A 126 2.22 14.56 20.18
N ILE A 127 1.04 13.94 20.10
CA ILE A 127 0.41 13.26 21.25
C ILE A 127 1.25 12.07 21.70
N LEU A 128 1.66 11.21 20.78
CA LEU A 128 2.51 10.05 21.10
C LEU A 128 3.87 10.48 21.65
N ASN A 129 4.46 11.54 21.11
CA ASN A 129 5.72 12.09 21.62
C ASN A 129 5.59 12.56 23.07
N LYS A 130 4.51 13.26 23.42
CA LYS A 130 4.24 13.69 24.80
C LYS A 130 4.11 12.50 25.75
N GLU A 131 3.34 11.47 25.36
CA GLU A 131 3.19 10.24 26.16
C GLU A 131 4.55 9.54 26.35
N ILE A 132 5.34 9.39 25.30
CA ILE A 132 6.67 8.75 25.36
C ILE A 132 7.61 9.49 26.29
N ILE A 133 7.65 10.83 26.22
CA ILE A 133 8.47 11.65 27.12
C ILE A 133 8.01 11.47 28.57
N ALA A 134 6.70 11.47 28.81
CA ALA A 134 6.15 11.26 30.15
C ALA A 134 6.52 9.88 30.72
N GLU A 135 6.37 8.82 29.93
CA GLU A 135 6.70 7.45 30.35
C GLU A 135 8.21 7.23 30.53
N ARG A 136 9.05 7.83 29.68
CA ARG A 136 10.51 7.79 29.86
C ARG A 136 10.98 8.53 31.11
N LYS A 137 10.35 9.67 31.45
CA LYS A 137 10.63 10.41 32.70
C LYS A 137 10.29 9.59 33.94
N LYS A 138 9.22 8.78 33.91
CA LYS A 138 8.88 7.88 35.04
C LYS A 138 9.93 6.79 35.26
N LYS A 139 10.62 6.36 34.19
CA LYS A 139 11.61 5.26 34.24
C LYS A 139 13.05 5.73 34.42
N SER A 140 13.33 7.03 34.31
CA SER A 140 14.69 7.57 34.31
C SER A 140 14.84 8.69 35.34
N SER A 141 15.90 8.61 36.14
CA SER A 141 16.31 9.69 37.04
C SER A 141 17.07 10.82 36.32
N SER A 142 17.31 10.68 35.01
CA SER A 142 17.97 11.70 34.19
C SER A 142 17.05 12.89 33.88
N MET A 143 17.60 14.10 33.98
CA MET A 143 16.93 15.33 33.57
C MET A 143 16.75 15.42 32.04
N LEU A 144 17.59 14.72 31.27
CA LEU A 144 17.52 14.63 29.82
C LEU A 144 16.73 13.39 29.39
N VAL A 145 15.53 13.62 28.88
CA VAL A 145 14.66 12.59 28.29
C VAL A 145 14.33 13.00 26.85
N SER A 146 14.81 12.22 25.90
CA SER A 146 14.53 12.43 24.48
C SER A 146 13.12 11.94 24.11
N GLY A 147 12.50 12.61 23.14
CA GLY A 147 11.23 12.20 22.52
C GLY A 147 11.41 11.24 21.34
N LEU A 148 10.44 11.24 20.44
CA LEU A 148 10.52 10.61 19.13
C LEU A 148 11.53 11.33 18.24
N ILE A 149 12.22 10.55 17.41
CA ILE A 149 13.01 11.06 16.30
C ILE A 149 12.03 11.41 15.18
N SER A 150 11.95 12.69 14.81
CA SER A 150 11.13 13.14 13.69
C SER A 150 12.00 13.32 12.44
N ILE A 151 11.80 12.47 11.44
CA ILE A 151 12.48 12.55 10.13
C ILE A 151 11.58 13.17 9.05
N GLY A 152 10.46 13.76 9.44
CA GLY A 152 9.48 14.33 8.52
C GLY A 152 8.48 13.30 7.98
N SER A 153 7.91 13.60 6.81
CA SER A 153 6.81 12.82 6.22
C SER A 153 7.29 11.71 5.31
N CYS A 154 6.39 10.75 5.07
CA CYS A 154 6.55 9.71 4.06
C CYS A 154 7.07 10.31 2.73
N PRO A 155 8.33 9.99 2.34
CA PRO A 155 8.93 10.55 1.13
C PRO A 155 8.16 10.17 -0.14
N LEU A 156 7.53 8.98 -0.16
CA LEU A 156 6.72 8.52 -1.29
C LEU A 156 5.56 9.48 -1.58
N HIS A 157 4.92 10.04 -0.54
CA HIS A 157 3.85 11.01 -0.73
C HIS A 157 4.37 12.35 -1.25
N VAL A 158 5.56 12.77 -0.85
CA VAL A 158 6.21 13.98 -1.35
C VAL A 158 6.53 13.82 -2.84
N ILE A 159 7.18 12.71 -3.21
CA ILE A 159 7.52 12.40 -4.60
C ILE A 159 6.24 12.29 -5.44
N HIS A 160 5.24 11.55 -4.97
CA HIS A 160 3.94 11.43 -5.62
C HIS A 160 3.29 12.81 -5.86
N GLY A 161 3.25 13.66 -4.84
CA GLY A 161 2.69 15.01 -4.94
C GLY A 161 3.44 15.89 -5.94
N SER A 162 4.77 15.80 -5.94
CA SER A 162 5.62 16.52 -6.90
C SER A 162 5.38 16.08 -8.34
N PHE A 163 5.35 14.76 -8.62
CA PHE A 163 5.04 14.25 -9.96
C PHE A 163 3.65 14.67 -10.43
N ARG A 164 2.64 14.49 -9.58
CA ARG A 164 1.26 14.90 -9.87
C ARG A 164 1.17 16.39 -10.21
N LYS A 165 1.86 17.25 -9.45
CA LYS A 165 1.86 18.69 -9.69
C LYS A 165 2.63 19.05 -10.96
N GLY A 166 3.78 18.40 -11.19
CA GLY A 166 4.59 18.60 -12.39
C GLY A 166 3.83 18.29 -13.67
N ILE A 167 3.13 17.15 -13.73
CA ILE A 167 2.38 16.75 -14.92
C ILE A 167 1.20 17.69 -15.20
N LYS A 168 0.52 18.18 -14.15
CA LYS A 168 -0.51 19.23 -14.31
C LYS A 168 0.02 20.56 -14.85
N CYS A 169 1.31 20.82 -14.75
CA CYS A 169 1.95 22.00 -15.33
C CYS A 169 2.41 21.77 -16.78
N THR A 170 2.28 20.55 -17.30
CA THR A 170 2.55 20.23 -18.71
C THR A 170 1.27 20.33 -19.54
N VAL A 171 1.42 20.44 -20.87
CA VAL A 171 0.32 20.42 -21.85
C VAL A 171 0.09 19.01 -22.44
N TRP A 172 0.66 17.98 -21.82
CA TRP A 172 0.75 16.65 -22.43
C TRP A 172 -0.43 15.73 -22.13
N PHE A 173 -1.31 16.09 -21.16
CA PHE A 173 -2.51 15.32 -20.80
C PHE A 173 -2.28 13.80 -20.70
N ILE A 174 -1.12 13.39 -20.16
CA ILE A 174 -0.65 12.00 -20.22
C ILE A 174 -1.60 11.08 -19.47
N ASP A 175 -2.09 11.49 -18.31
CA ASP A 175 -3.04 10.73 -17.51
C ASP A 175 -4.37 10.49 -18.23
N GLU A 176 -4.89 11.50 -18.93
CA GLU A 176 -6.11 11.38 -19.74
C GLU A 176 -5.87 10.40 -20.89
N ALA A 177 -4.80 10.58 -21.66
CA ALA A 177 -4.48 9.69 -22.78
C ALA A 177 -4.30 8.22 -22.34
N LEU A 178 -3.58 7.97 -21.23
CA LEU A 178 -3.39 6.62 -20.70
C LEU A 178 -4.71 5.99 -20.25
N ASN A 179 -5.57 6.75 -19.56
CA ASN A 179 -6.87 6.27 -19.11
C ASN A 179 -7.81 5.99 -20.28
N ASP A 180 -7.87 6.88 -21.27
CA ASP A 180 -8.74 6.74 -22.45
C ASP A 180 -8.35 5.51 -23.27
N MET A 181 -7.05 5.32 -23.55
CA MET A 181 -6.59 4.12 -24.24
C MET A 181 -6.92 2.85 -23.44
N TRP A 182 -6.76 2.86 -22.11
CA TRP A 182 -7.15 1.72 -21.28
C TRP A 182 -8.67 1.45 -21.33
N PHE A 183 -9.50 2.49 -21.21
CA PHE A 183 -10.96 2.37 -21.27
C PHE A 183 -11.44 1.86 -22.64
N TRP A 184 -10.80 2.30 -23.72
CA TRP A 184 -11.11 1.88 -25.08
C TRP A 184 -11.09 0.36 -25.24
N PHE A 185 -10.05 -0.29 -24.70
CA PHE A 185 -9.86 -1.75 -24.82
C PHE A 185 -10.50 -2.55 -23.67
N SER A 186 -10.52 -2.02 -22.44
CA SER A 186 -10.94 -2.79 -21.26
C SER A 186 -12.39 -3.26 -21.30
N ARG A 187 -13.25 -2.59 -22.06
CA ARG A 187 -14.70 -2.86 -22.11
C ARG A 187 -15.21 -3.49 -23.40
N SER A 188 -14.34 -3.81 -24.36
CA SER A 188 -14.78 -4.34 -25.66
C SER A 188 -13.93 -5.51 -26.12
N ALA A 189 -14.54 -6.69 -26.24
CA ALA A 189 -13.89 -7.87 -26.79
C ALA A 189 -13.53 -7.68 -28.28
N ALA A 190 -14.43 -7.03 -29.06
CA ALA A 190 -14.21 -6.75 -30.47
C ALA A 190 -12.96 -5.88 -30.69
N ARG A 191 -12.86 -4.74 -29.99
CA ARG A 191 -11.69 -3.84 -30.10
C ARG A 191 -10.38 -4.53 -29.72
N ARG A 192 -10.43 -5.45 -28.75
CA ARG A 192 -9.26 -6.24 -28.35
C ARG A 192 -8.86 -7.28 -29.39
N GLN A 193 -9.83 -7.86 -30.10
CA GLN A 193 -9.56 -8.76 -31.21
C GLN A 193 -8.96 -8.00 -32.40
N ASP A 194 -9.54 -6.86 -32.76
CA ASP A 194 -9.04 -6.00 -33.83
C ASP A 194 -7.60 -5.55 -33.58
N PHE A 195 -7.30 -5.10 -32.35
CA PHE A 195 -5.96 -4.70 -31.97
C PHE A 195 -4.93 -5.84 -32.11
N LYS A 196 -5.32 -7.08 -31.76
CA LYS A 196 -4.46 -8.26 -31.95
C LYS A 196 -4.19 -8.54 -33.42
N ILE A 197 -5.21 -8.39 -34.28
CA ILE A 197 -5.06 -8.57 -35.73
C ILE A 197 -4.07 -7.54 -36.28
N VAL A 198 -4.23 -6.27 -35.89
CA VAL A 198 -3.30 -5.20 -36.28
C VAL A 198 -1.87 -5.52 -35.82
N ALA A 199 -1.69 -5.91 -34.56
CA ALA A 199 -0.37 -6.28 -34.01
C ALA A 199 0.30 -7.41 -34.79
N ASN A 200 -0.46 -8.46 -35.14
CA ASN A 200 0.05 -9.58 -35.94
C ASN A 200 0.44 -9.15 -37.36
N ASN A 201 -0.34 -8.25 -37.97
CA ASN A 201 -0.09 -7.80 -39.35
C ASN A 201 1.20 -7.00 -39.49
N ILE A 202 1.56 -6.21 -38.47
CA ILE A 202 2.81 -5.44 -38.45
C ILE A 202 3.99 -6.22 -37.85
N ASN A 203 3.80 -7.54 -37.64
CA ASN A 203 4.81 -8.49 -37.17
C ASN A 203 5.49 -8.08 -35.83
N GLU A 204 4.76 -7.38 -34.98
CA GLU A 204 5.21 -6.98 -33.64
C GLU A 204 4.99 -8.14 -32.66
N ILE A 205 6.05 -8.55 -31.96
CA ILE A 205 6.04 -9.66 -31.00
C ILE A 205 5.20 -9.33 -29.74
N TYR A 206 4.87 -8.06 -29.53
CA TYR A 206 4.27 -7.56 -28.30
C TYR A 206 2.82 -7.09 -28.52
N CYS A 207 1.85 -7.98 -28.29
CA CYS A 207 0.46 -7.58 -28.11
C CYS A 207 0.05 -7.71 -26.63
N ARG A 208 0.40 -6.71 -25.81
CA ARG A 208 0.05 -6.66 -24.38
C ARG A 208 -0.98 -5.56 -24.15
N PHE A 209 -2.13 -5.92 -23.58
CA PHE A 209 -3.13 -4.90 -23.24
C PHE A 209 -2.61 -3.92 -22.21
N LEU A 210 -3.01 -2.66 -22.39
CA LEU A 210 -2.56 -1.54 -21.58
C LEU A 210 -2.91 -1.74 -20.11
N ASN A 211 -2.03 -1.23 -19.25
CA ASN A 211 -2.29 -1.19 -17.81
C ASN A 211 -3.19 0.01 -17.49
N ARG A 212 -4.02 -0.14 -16.47
CA ARG A 212 -4.79 0.99 -15.96
C ARG A 212 -3.84 1.93 -15.21
N PHE A 213 -3.80 3.20 -15.60
CA PHE A 213 -3.19 4.22 -14.78
C PHE A 213 -4.11 4.56 -13.59
N VAL A 214 -3.52 4.79 -12.42
CA VAL A 214 -4.26 5.14 -11.20
C VAL A 214 -3.69 6.43 -10.63
N ASP A 215 -4.50 7.50 -10.65
CA ASP A 215 -4.07 8.86 -10.26
C ASP A 215 -3.62 8.97 -8.80
N SER A 216 -4.02 8.04 -7.93
CA SER A 216 -3.55 7.97 -6.55
C SER A 216 -2.16 7.34 -6.41
N ARG A 217 -1.54 6.87 -7.51
CA ARG A 217 -0.24 6.20 -7.53
C ARG A 217 0.66 6.66 -8.68
N TRP A 218 0.92 7.97 -8.76
CA TRP A 218 1.80 8.57 -9.79
C TRP A 218 3.19 7.93 -9.90
N VAL A 219 3.76 7.38 -8.82
CA VAL A 219 5.05 6.70 -8.88
C VAL A 219 4.97 5.39 -9.68
N GLU A 220 3.79 4.79 -9.81
CA GLU A 220 3.54 3.57 -10.59
C GLU A 220 3.22 3.85 -12.07
N ILE A 221 3.34 5.09 -12.55
CA ILE A 221 3.05 5.44 -13.95
C ILE A 221 4.09 4.87 -14.94
N GLY A 222 5.34 4.68 -14.50
CA GLY A 222 6.45 4.23 -15.36
C GLY A 222 6.12 2.96 -16.16
N PRO A 223 5.77 1.85 -15.48
CA PRO A 223 5.38 0.61 -16.18
C PRO A 223 4.14 0.73 -17.08
N VAL A 224 3.28 1.73 -16.87
CA VAL A 224 2.13 2.01 -17.75
C VAL A 224 2.59 2.69 -19.03
N ILE A 225 3.45 3.71 -18.90
CA ILE A 225 4.04 4.44 -20.04
C ILE A 225 4.93 3.52 -20.86
N GLU A 226 5.82 2.75 -20.22
CA GLU A 226 6.70 1.79 -20.89
C GLU A 226 5.88 0.82 -21.76
N ARG A 227 4.76 0.30 -21.24
CA ARG A 227 3.89 -0.60 -22.02
C ARG A 227 3.27 0.06 -23.26
N VAL A 228 2.98 1.35 -23.20
CA VAL A 228 2.48 2.13 -24.34
C VAL A 228 3.60 2.35 -25.35
N VAL A 229 4.79 2.74 -24.89
CA VAL A 229 5.96 2.99 -25.74
C VAL A 229 6.39 1.71 -26.46
N ASP A 230 6.45 0.58 -25.75
CA ASP A 230 6.79 -0.74 -26.30
C ASP A 230 5.88 -1.17 -27.48
N GLN A 231 4.67 -0.62 -27.57
CA GLN A 231 3.67 -0.98 -28.58
C GLN A 231 3.23 0.22 -29.40
N TRP A 232 4.01 1.30 -29.40
CA TRP A 232 3.61 2.59 -29.97
C TRP A 232 3.28 2.50 -31.46
N ASN A 233 4.02 1.68 -32.21
CA ASN A 233 3.75 1.44 -33.63
C ASN A 233 2.39 0.78 -33.85
N VAL A 234 2.06 -0.26 -33.07
CA VAL A 234 0.75 -0.93 -33.10
C VAL A 234 -0.37 0.04 -32.75
N ILE A 235 -0.18 0.87 -31.73
CA ILE A 235 -1.16 1.86 -31.27
C ILE A 235 -1.44 2.87 -32.39
N LYS A 236 -0.39 3.41 -33.04
CA LYS A 236 -0.55 4.31 -34.18
C LYS A 236 -1.30 3.65 -35.33
N GLU A 237 -0.90 2.44 -35.73
CA GLU A 237 -1.54 1.71 -36.81
C GLU A 237 -3.03 1.48 -36.52
N TYR A 238 -3.34 1.05 -35.30
CA TYR A 238 -4.72 0.78 -34.89
C TYR A 238 -5.59 2.03 -34.90
N PHE A 239 -5.17 3.11 -34.24
CA PHE A 239 -6.00 4.31 -34.07
C PHE A 239 -6.00 5.24 -35.29
N LEU A 240 -4.90 5.31 -36.05
CA LEU A 240 -4.76 6.28 -37.14
C LEU A 240 -5.08 5.68 -38.51
N ILE A 241 -5.02 4.35 -38.67
CA ILE A 241 -5.20 3.69 -39.97
C ILE A 241 -6.36 2.69 -39.91
N PHE A 242 -6.26 1.66 -39.05
CA PHE A 242 -7.26 0.59 -39.01
C PHE A 242 -8.65 1.12 -38.64
N LEU A 243 -8.78 1.80 -37.50
CA LEU A 243 -10.05 2.25 -36.95
C LEU A 243 -10.79 3.22 -37.91
N PRO A 244 -10.15 4.28 -38.45
CA PRO A 244 -10.81 5.17 -39.42
C PRO A 244 -11.25 4.45 -40.71
N THR A 245 -10.48 3.45 -41.16
CA THR A 245 -10.80 2.70 -42.38
C THR A 245 -12.00 1.76 -42.18
N THR A 246 -12.15 1.19 -40.97
CA THR A 246 -13.31 0.35 -40.64
C THR A 246 -14.58 1.17 -40.39
N ASP A 247 -14.46 2.37 -39.82
CA ASP A 247 -15.62 3.24 -39.57
C ASP A 247 -16.21 3.84 -40.86
N GLN A 248 -15.42 3.98 -41.93
CA GLN A 248 -15.91 4.42 -43.25
C GLN A 248 -16.66 3.34 -44.04
N LYS A 249 -16.59 2.07 -43.60
CA LYS A 249 -17.22 0.93 -44.30
C LYS A 249 -18.57 0.51 -43.70
N ASN A 250 -18.98 1.14 -42.60
CA ASN A 250 -20.29 0.99 -41.96
C ASN A 250 -21.11 2.27 -42.14
#